data_AF-A0A9P4XHN6-F1
#
_entry.id   AF-A0A9P4XHN6-F1
#
_cell.length_a   1.000
_cell.length_b   1.000
_cell.length_c   1.000
_cell.angle_alpha   90.00
_cell.angle_beta   90.00
_cell.angle_gamma   90.00
#
_symmetry.space_group_name_H-M   'P 1'
#
loop_
_entity.id
_entity.type
_entity.pdbx_description
1 polymer ?
#
loop_
_entity_poly.entity_id
_entity_poly.type
_entity_poly.pdbx_seq_one_letter_code
_entity_poly.pdbx_strand_id
1 'polypeptide(L)'
;MNTEVAERLLIYHAGTGRITFLAMVKVTTLFLGAFFTFIVVPGYVKAEKPEWETVGVALCGLIPLFFVAYTTSPFVSHIYIHLPPVARTSRPVLERFIHALPPSTEFTLTTMSAIAKPRYSTMQVGHLRPAKRRFGIVNYVRDAEGAIAENETRKWYNLRAMTKFGVQEAGIEKKKPKGKKGKDLTEAWIWDAVKSKIEKRAVAEKAS
;
A
#
# COMPACT_ATOMS: atom_id res chain seq x y z
N MET A 1 -12.57 22.46 -24.89
CA MET A 1 -11.55 21.41 -24.73
C MET A 1 -12.19 20.25 -24.02
N ASN A 2 -12.48 19.14 -24.72
CA ASN A 2 -12.96 17.91 -24.10
C ASN A 2 -11.80 17.31 -23.28
N THR A 3 -11.78 17.56 -21.98
CA THR A 3 -10.89 16.82 -21.07
C THR A 3 -11.49 15.45 -20.84
N GLU A 4 -11.19 14.51 -21.73
CA GLU A 4 -11.52 13.10 -21.51
C GLU A 4 -10.88 12.64 -20.20
N VAL A 5 -11.70 12.13 -19.29
CA VAL A 5 -11.24 11.58 -18.01
C VAL A 5 -10.64 10.21 -18.29
N ALA A 6 -9.44 9.94 -17.76
CA ALA A 6 -8.77 8.66 -17.94
C ALA A 6 -9.57 7.51 -17.30
N GLU A 7 -9.44 6.31 -17.87
CA GLU A 7 -10.02 5.07 -17.30
C GLU A 7 -9.50 4.77 -15.90
N ARG A 8 -8.19 4.96 -15.71
CA ARG A 8 -7.48 4.73 -14.45
C ARG A 8 -7.05 6.07 -13.89
N LEU A 9 -7.79 6.54 -12.89
CA LEU A 9 -7.56 7.84 -12.29
C LEU A 9 -6.80 7.67 -10.98
N LEU A 10 -5.68 8.39 -10.83
CA LEU A 10 -4.88 8.37 -9.61
C LEU A 10 -5.60 9.23 -8.54
N ILE A 11 -6.09 8.58 -7.48
CA ILE A 11 -6.85 9.24 -6.41
C ILE A 11 -6.02 9.43 -5.14
N TYR A 12 -4.92 8.70 -4.99
CA TYR A 12 -4.06 8.79 -3.83
C TYR A 12 -2.60 8.55 -4.21
N HIS A 13 -1.71 9.38 -3.64
CA HIS A 13 -0.27 9.25 -3.74
C HIS A 13 0.35 9.51 -2.36
N ALA A 14 1.06 8.53 -1.80
CA ALA A 14 1.62 8.62 -0.44
C ALA A 14 2.73 9.69 -0.29
N GLY A 15 3.24 10.21 -1.41
CA GLY A 15 4.30 11.21 -1.47
C GLY A 15 5.64 10.58 -1.84
N THR A 16 6.33 11.19 -2.81
CA THR A 16 7.57 10.63 -3.38
C THR A 16 8.63 10.47 -2.30
N GLY A 17 8.78 11.45 -1.40
CA GLY A 17 9.75 11.38 -0.30
C GLY A 17 9.54 10.18 0.63
N ARG A 18 8.29 9.88 1.00
CA ARG A 18 7.97 8.73 1.87
C ARG A 18 8.22 7.40 1.14
N ILE A 19 7.81 7.33 -0.12
CA ILE A 19 8.02 6.14 -0.97
C ILE A 19 9.53 5.88 -1.12
N THR A 20 10.31 6.89 -1.48
CA THR A 20 11.77 6.80 -1.64
C THR A 20 12.46 6.47 -0.32
N PHE A 21 12.07 7.11 0.78
CA PHE A 21 12.63 6.81 2.11
C PHE A 21 12.42 5.34 2.48
N LEU A 22 11.20 4.83 2.34
CA LEU A 22 10.92 3.41 2.62
C LEU A 22 11.65 2.46 1.67
N ALA A 23 11.84 2.85 0.41
CA ALA A 23 12.66 2.08 -0.53
C ALA A 23 14.12 2.02 -0.04
N MET A 24 14.70 3.15 0.39
CA MET A 24 16.06 3.19 0.91
C MET A 24 16.21 2.35 2.18
N VAL A 25 15.29 2.46 3.15
CA VAL A 25 15.31 1.64 4.37
C VAL A 25 15.31 0.15 4.03
N LYS A 26 14.46 -0.30 3.10
CA LYS A 26 14.43 -1.71 2.64
C LYS A 26 15.77 -2.14 2.05
N VAL A 27 16.31 -1.34 1.14
CA VAL A 27 17.59 -1.63 0.48
C VAL A 27 18.74 -1.71 1.51
N THR A 28 18.82 -0.75 2.43
CA THR A 28 19.84 -0.74 3.49
C THR A 28 19.72 -1.98 4.39
N THR A 29 18.51 -2.34 4.84
CA THR A 29 18.34 -3.54 5.68
C THR A 29 18.64 -4.85 4.94
N LEU A 30 18.40 -4.89 3.62
CA LEU A 30 18.76 -6.03 2.80
C LEU A 30 20.29 -6.19 2.73
N PHE A 31 21.02 -5.10 2.49
CA PHE A 31 22.49 -5.11 2.49
C PHE A 31 23.06 -5.47 3.86
N LEU A 32 22.48 -4.95 4.94
CA LEU A 32 22.89 -5.30 6.30
C LEU A 32 22.68 -6.79 6.58
N GLY A 33 21.49 -7.33 6.27
CA GLY A 33 21.21 -8.75 6.42
C GLY A 33 22.17 -9.62 5.60
N ALA A 34 22.44 -9.25 4.35
CA ALA A 34 23.39 -9.96 3.49
C ALA A 34 24.82 -9.89 4.04
N PHE A 35 25.28 -8.73 4.51
CA PHE A 35 26.61 -8.56 5.11
C PHE A 35 26.79 -9.46 6.34
N PHE A 36 25.84 -9.42 7.27
CA PHE A 36 25.91 -10.27 8.46
C PHE A 36 25.87 -11.77 8.11
N THR A 37 24.99 -12.17 7.18
CA THR A 37 24.81 -13.59 6.83
C THR A 37 25.95 -14.16 5.99
N PHE A 38 26.48 -13.40 5.03
CA PHE A 38 27.46 -13.91 4.06
C PHE A 38 28.91 -13.52 4.35
N ILE A 39 29.16 -12.51 5.19
CA ILE A 39 30.51 -12.06 5.52
C ILE A 39 30.82 -12.33 6.98
N VAL A 40 29.98 -11.84 7.89
CA VAL A 40 30.29 -11.91 9.34
C VAL A 40 30.12 -13.32 9.89
N VAL A 41 29.01 -14.00 9.62
CA VAL A 41 28.74 -15.36 10.11
C VAL A 41 29.82 -16.36 9.64
N PRO A 42 30.18 -16.45 8.33
CA PRO A 42 31.28 -17.31 7.90
C PRO A 42 32.62 -16.95 8.54
N GLY A 43 32.87 -15.67 8.81
CA GLY A 43 34.06 -15.22 9.54
C GLY A 43 34.12 -15.75 10.97
N TYR A 44 32.99 -15.76 11.67
CA TYR A 44 32.88 -16.32 13.04
C TYR A 44 33.05 -17.83 13.05
N VAL A 45 32.46 -18.53 12.06
CA VAL A 45 32.63 -19.98 11.88
C VAL A 45 34.10 -20.31 11.62
N LYS A 46 34.77 -19.56 10.74
CA LYS A 46 36.20 -19.75 10.43
C LYS A 46 37.12 -19.44 11.62
N ALA A 47 36.70 -18.51 12.49
CA ALA A 47 37.42 -18.15 13.70
C ALA A 47 37.09 -19.06 14.90
N GLU A 48 36.34 -20.14 14.69
CA GLU A 48 35.94 -21.11 15.72
C GLU A 48 35.32 -20.45 16.96
N LYS A 49 34.55 -19.38 16.74
CA LYS A 49 33.87 -18.66 17.81
C LYS A 49 32.75 -19.52 18.42
N PRO A 50 32.38 -19.28 19.69
CA PRO A 50 31.27 -19.98 20.33
C PRO A 50 30.00 -19.91 19.47
N GLU A 51 29.26 -21.02 19.39
CA GLU A 51 28.05 -21.12 18.56
C GLU A 51 27.01 -20.05 18.93
N TRP A 52 26.88 -19.74 20.23
CA TRP A 52 25.98 -18.70 20.72
C TRP A 52 26.31 -17.31 20.17
N GLU A 53 27.59 -16.94 20.07
CA GLU A 53 28.01 -15.67 19.48
C GLU A 53 27.68 -15.63 17.98
N THR A 54 27.95 -16.72 17.27
CA THR A 54 27.66 -16.86 15.84
C THR A 54 26.16 -16.74 15.56
N VAL A 55 25.33 -17.39 16.37
CA VAL A 55 23.86 -17.28 16.29
C VAL A 55 23.40 -15.86 16.60
N GLY A 56 23.96 -15.22 17.63
CA GLY A 56 23.64 -13.84 17.99
C GLY A 56 23.92 -12.85 16.85
N VAL A 57 25.07 -13.00 16.18
CA VAL A 57 25.44 -12.20 15.01
C VAL A 57 24.52 -12.47 13.81
N ALA A 58 24.16 -13.73 13.56
CA ALA A 58 23.19 -14.07 12.51
C ALA A 58 21.82 -13.41 12.76
N LEU A 59 21.33 -13.47 14.00
CA LEU A 59 20.09 -12.83 14.41
C LEU A 59 20.15 -11.30 14.30
N CYS A 60 21.30 -10.69 14.56
CA CYS A 60 21.52 -9.25 14.38
C CYS A 60 21.27 -8.79 12.93
N GLY A 61 21.62 -9.62 11.94
CA GLY A 61 21.32 -9.35 10.53
C GLY A 61 19.86 -9.62 10.15
N LEU A 62 19.26 -10.70 10.67
CA LEU A 62 17.93 -11.14 10.27
C LEU A 62 16.80 -10.33 10.91
N ILE A 63 16.91 -9.97 12.19
CA ILE A 63 15.85 -9.29 12.94
C ILE A 63 15.46 -7.96 12.27
N PRO A 64 16.39 -7.03 11.94
CA PRO A 64 16.04 -5.77 11.28
C PRO A 64 15.39 -5.99 9.91
N LEU A 65 15.86 -6.99 9.15
CA LEU A 65 15.33 -7.34 7.83
C LEU A 65 13.86 -7.78 7.92
N PHE A 66 13.54 -8.71 8.82
CA PHE A 66 12.16 -9.16 9.03
C PHE A 66 11.28 -8.08 9.64
N PHE A 67 11.82 -7.28 10.56
CA PHE A 67 11.09 -6.17 11.19
C PHE A 67 10.68 -5.11 10.16
N VAL A 68 11.61 -4.68 9.29
CA VAL A 68 11.31 -3.73 8.22
C VAL A 68 10.33 -4.34 7.22
N ALA A 69 10.52 -5.60 6.81
CA ALA A 69 9.57 -6.27 5.92
C ALA A 69 8.15 -6.32 6.52
N TYR A 70 8.04 -6.62 7.82
CA TYR A 70 6.75 -6.71 8.52
C TYR A 70 6.05 -5.35 8.65
N THR A 71 6.79 -4.31 9.04
CA THR A 71 6.23 -2.97 9.30
C THR A 71 5.92 -2.21 8.02
N THR A 72 6.71 -2.38 6.96
CA THR A 72 6.56 -1.62 5.71
C THR A 72 5.76 -2.35 4.62
N SER A 73 5.49 -3.65 4.78
CA SER A 73 4.68 -4.44 3.85
C SER A 73 3.27 -3.88 3.57
N PRO A 74 2.50 -3.36 4.54
CA PRO A 74 1.16 -2.84 4.27
C PRO A 74 1.16 -1.44 3.65
N PHE A 75 2.31 -0.77 3.52
CA PHE A 75 2.37 0.60 3.01
C PHE A 75 1.83 0.71 1.59
N VAL A 76 0.78 1.52 1.40
CA VAL A 76 0.18 1.82 0.10
C VAL A 76 0.87 3.04 -0.49
N SER A 77 1.42 2.91 -1.70
CA SER A 77 2.10 4.01 -2.40
C SER A 77 1.13 4.80 -3.27
N HIS A 78 0.27 4.10 -4.02
CA HIS A 78 -0.68 4.69 -4.98
C HIS A 78 -2.03 3.98 -4.89
N ILE A 79 -3.11 4.72 -5.15
CA ILE A 79 -4.43 4.13 -5.38
C ILE A 79 -4.99 4.68 -6.69
N TYR A 80 -5.41 3.76 -7.56
CA TYR A 80 -6.10 4.06 -8.80
C TYR A 80 -7.55 3.61 -8.71
N ILE A 81 -8.48 4.44 -9.16
CA ILE A 81 -9.87 4.03 -9.37
C ILE A 81 -10.11 3.74 -10.85
N HIS A 82 -10.89 2.69 -11.14
CA HIS A 82 -11.30 2.36 -12.50
C HIS A 82 -12.69 2.94 -12.75
N LEU A 83 -12.78 3.88 -13.70
CA LEU A 83 -14.01 4.59 -14.00
C LEU A 83 -14.73 3.96 -15.20
N PRO A 84 -16.05 3.70 -15.11
CA PRO A 84 -16.81 3.23 -16.24
C PRO A 84 -16.92 4.32 -17.32
N PRO A 85 -17.16 3.95 -18.60
CA PRO A 85 -17.25 4.91 -19.72
C PRO A 85 -18.18 6.10 -19.45
N VAL A 86 -19.31 5.85 -18.78
CA VAL A 86 -20.32 6.87 -18.44
C VAL A 86 -19.77 7.92 -17.46
N ALA A 87 -18.88 7.53 -16.54
CA ALA A 87 -18.28 8.46 -15.58
C ALA A 87 -17.14 9.31 -16.20
N ARG A 88 -16.72 9.00 -17.43
CA ARG A 88 -15.57 9.65 -18.09
C ARG A 88 -15.93 10.83 -18.99
N THR A 89 -17.23 11.07 -19.21
CA THR A 89 -17.72 12.06 -20.17
C THR A 89 -17.38 13.51 -19.78
N SER A 90 -17.47 13.85 -18.49
CA SER A 90 -17.16 15.20 -18.01
C SER A 90 -16.90 15.24 -16.51
N ARG A 91 -16.29 16.33 -16.03
CA ARG A 91 -16.02 16.58 -14.60
C ARG A 91 -17.29 16.54 -13.72
N PRO A 92 -18.40 17.21 -14.09
CA PRO A 92 -19.62 17.15 -13.28
C PRO A 92 -20.24 15.75 -13.21
N VAL A 93 -20.11 14.95 -14.28
CA VAL A 93 -20.61 13.57 -14.30
C VAL A 93 -19.75 12.67 -13.41
N LEU A 94 -18.43 12.86 -13.42
CA LEU A 94 -17.52 12.20 -12.49
C LEU A 94 -17.87 12.53 -11.04
N GLU A 95 -18.08 13.80 -10.70
CA GLU A 95 -18.47 14.21 -9.35
C GLU A 95 -19.74 13.52 -8.88
N ARG A 96 -20.79 13.51 -9.72
CA ARG A 96 -22.03 12.78 -9.44
C ARG A 96 -21.80 11.29 -9.23
N PHE A 97 -20.97 10.67 -10.09
CA PHE A 97 -20.62 9.26 -9.96
C PHE A 97 -19.88 8.97 -8.65
N ILE A 98 -18.93 9.80 -8.23
CA ILE A 98 -18.21 9.63 -6.96
C ILE A 98 -19.15 9.84 -5.76
N HIS A 99 -20.07 10.81 -5.82
CA HIS A 99 -21.10 10.95 -4.78
C HIS A 99 -22.02 9.73 -4.70
N ALA A 100 -22.36 9.12 -5.83
CA ALA A 100 -23.16 7.91 -5.93
C ALA A 100 -22.33 6.61 -6.05
N LEU A 101 -21.04 6.63 -5.66
CA LEU A 101 -20.09 5.55 -5.91
C LEU A 101 -20.65 4.16 -5.56
N PRO A 102 -20.83 3.27 -6.55
CA PRO A 102 -21.27 1.90 -6.32
C PRO A 102 -20.22 1.10 -5.55
N PRO A 103 -20.61 0.21 -4.62
CA PRO A 103 -19.67 -0.70 -3.94
C PRO A 103 -18.91 -1.61 -4.90
N SER A 104 -19.49 -1.93 -6.06
CA SER A 104 -18.87 -2.74 -7.11
C SER A 104 -17.75 -2.05 -7.88
N THR A 105 -17.52 -0.75 -7.65
CA THR A 105 -16.47 -0.01 -8.35
C THR A 105 -15.10 -0.58 -8.03
N GLU A 106 -14.31 -0.86 -9.05
CA GLU A 106 -12.97 -1.41 -8.89
C GLU A 106 -11.93 -0.32 -8.62
N PHE A 107 -10.98 -0.64 -7.75
CA PHE A 107 -9.82 0.18 -7.50
C PHE A 107 -8.58 -0.70 -7.31
N THR A 108 -7.43 -0.19 -7.72
CA THR A 108 -6.13 -0.86 -7.59
C THR A 108 -5.29 -0.13 -6.56
N LEU A 109 -4.95 -0.82 -5.47
CA LEU A 109 -3.92 -0.36 -4.53
C LEU A 109 -2.56 -0.88 -4.96
N THR A 110 -1.57 0.00 -4.96
CA THR A 110 -0.17 -0.36 -5.14
C THR A 110 0.53 -0.38 -3.79
N THR A 111 1.04 -1.54 -3.39
CA THR A 111 1.89 -1.71 -2.21
C THR A 111 3.31 -2.05 -2.64
N MET A 112 4.29 -2.01 -1.72
CA MET A 112 5.66 -2.41 -2.03
C MET A 112 6.02 -3.74 -1.34
N SER A 113 6.51 -4.70 -2.11
CA SER A 113 7.09 -5.95 -1.61
C SER A 113 8.29 -5.69 -0.69
N ALA A 114 8.76 -6.72 0.02
CA ALA A 114 9.98 -6.66 0.83
C ALA A 114 11.20 -6.19 0.01
N ILE A 115 11.26 -6.55 -1.28
CA ILE A 115 12.33 -6.18 -2.22
C ILE A 115 11.96 -4.91 -3.01
N ALA A 116 11.19 -3.98 -2.43
CA ALA A 116 10.73 -2.74 -3.06
C ALA A 116 9.93 -2.86 -4.39
N LYS A 117 9.70 -4.07 -4.90
CA LYS A 117 8.90 -4.33 -6.10
C LYS A 117 7.44 -3.88 -5.89
N PRO A 118 6.85 -3.08 -6.80
CA PRO A 118 5.44 -2.74 -6.75
C PRO A 118 4.55 -3.98 -6.82
N ARG A 119 3.52 -4.03 -5.97
CA ARG A 119 2.50 -5.07 -5.91
C ARG A 119 1.13 -4.43 -6.09
N TYR A 120 0.48 -4.77 -7.19
CA TYR A 120 -0.86 -4.30 -7.50
C TYR A 120 -1.90 -5.24 -6.86
N SER A 121 -2.92 -4.67 -6.23
CA SER A 121 -4.07 -5.39 -5.68
C SER A 121 -5.34 -4.70 -6.16
N THR A 122 -6.03 -5.31 -7.12
CA THR A 122 -7.32 -4.82 -7.64
C THR A 122 -8.45 -5.47 -6.86
N MET A 123 -9.40 -4.66 -6.40
CA MET A 123 -10.59 -5.15 -5.71
C MET A 123 -11.75 -4.14 -5.83
N GLN A 124 -12.95 -4.56 -5.47
CA GLN A 124 -14.09 -3.66 -5.38
C GLN A 124 -14.05 -2.85 -4.08
N VAL A 125 -14.49 -1.59 -4.12
CA VAL A 125 -14.61 -0.70 -2.95
C VAL A 125 -15.49 -1.34 -1.85
N GLY A 126 -16.44 -2.17 -2.26
CA GLY A 126 -17.25 -3.13 -1.48
C GLY A 126 -16.46 -3.88 -0.41
N HIS A 127 -15.31 -4.43 -0.80
CA HIS A 127 -14.57 -5.39 0.01
C HIS A 127 -13.56 -4.76 0.97
N LEU A 128 -13.37 -3.44 0.93
CA LEU A 128 -12.43 -2.75 1.81
C LEU A 128 -13.12 -2.31 3.10
N ARG A 129 -12.57 -2.72 4.24
CA ARG A 129 -13.08 -2.37 5.58
C ARG A 129 -12.03 -1.62 6.38
N PRO A 130 -12.42 -0.62 7.19
CA PRO A 130 -11.49 0.03 8.10
C PRO A 130 -11.09 -0.94 9.21
N ALA A 131 -9.82 -0.94 9.56
CA ALA A 131 -9.26 -1.78 10.61
C ALA A 131 -8.13 -1.05 11.33
N LYS A 132 -7.86 -1.44 12.58
CA LYS A 132 -6.68 -0.95 13.32
C LYS A 132 -5.83 -2.16 13.71
N ARG A 133 -4.75 -2.42 12.97
CA ARG A 133 -3.81 -3.53 13.25
C ARG A 133 -2.36 -3.07 13.15
N ARG A 134 -1.41 -3.87 13.68
CA ARG A 134 0.04 -3.60 13.66
C ARG A 134 0.38 -2.19 14.17
N PHE A 135 0.05 -1.90 15.43
CA PHE A 135 0.28 -0.58 16.03
C PHE A 135 -0.34 0.60 15.26
N GLY A 136 -1.40 0.37 14.48
CA GLY A 136 -2.06 1.40 13.66
C GLY A 136 -1.42 1.62 12.29
N ILE A 137 -0.44 0.79 11.88
CA ILE A 137 0.12 0.85 10.53
C ILE A 137 -0.90 0.35 9.50
N VAL A 138 -1.72 -0.63 9.86
CA VAL A 138 -2.77 -1.17 9.00
C VAL A 138 -4.09 -0.49 9.34
N ASN A 139 -4.59 0.27 8.36
CA ASN A 139 -5.82 1.08 8.45
C ASN A 139 -7.00 0.44 7.69
N TYR A 140 -6.71 -0.42 6.73
CA TYR A 140 -7.72 -1.08 5.90
C TYR A 140 -7.40 -2.56 5.73
N VAL A 141 -8.45 -3.38 5.67
CA VAL A 141 -8.38 -4.81 5.42
C VAL A 141 -9.40 -5.16 4.33
N ARG A 142 -9.02 -6.04 3.40
CA ARG A 142 -9.99 -6.63 2.47
C ARG A 142 -10.63 -7.88 3.07
N ASP A 143 -11.81 -8.22 2.56
CA ASP A 143 -12.46 -9.49 2.90
C ASP A 143 -11.57 -10.71 2.61
N ALA A 144 -11.55 -11.64 3.56
CA ALA A 144 -10.71 -12.83 3.50
C ALA A 144 -11.11 -13.76 2.34
N GLU A 145 -12.41 -13.92 2.10
CA GLU A 145 -12.95 -14.78 1.03
C GLU A 145 -12.47 -14.35 -0.35
N GLY A 146 -12.59 -13.05 -0.68
CA GLY A 146 -12.08 -12.52 -1.93
C GLY A 146 -10.57 -12.66 -2.06
N ALA A 147 -9.81 -12.66 -0.95
CA ALA A 147 -8.37 -12.89 -0.97
C ALA A 147 -8.00 -14.37 -1.17
N ILE A 148 -8.83 -15.29 -0.69
CA ILE A 148 -8.64 -16.73 -0.86
C ILE A 148 -8.92 -17.11 -2.32
N ALA A 149 -10.05 -16.66 -2.89
CA ALA A 149 -10.36 -16.89 -4.30
C ALA A 149 -9.28 -16.34 -5.25
N GLU A 150 -8.71 -15.18 -4.94
CA GLU A 150 -7.58 -14.64 -5.72
C GLU A 150 -6.30 -15.50 -5.57
N ASN A 151 -6.08 -16.13 -4.41
CA ASN A 151 -4.91 -16.99 -4.23
C ASN A 151 -5.02 -18.30 -5.00
N GLU A 152 -6.22 -18.84 -5.20
CA GLU A 152 -6.44 -20.08 -5.95
C GLU A 152 -6.07 -19.95 -7.43
N THR A 153 -6.28 -18.75 -7.99
CA THR A 153 -5.92 -18.46 -9.39
C THR A 153 -4.47 -17.98 -9.55
N ARG A 154 -3.80 -17.62 -8.44
CA ARG A 154 -2.43 -17.10 -8.47
C ARG A 154 -1.42 -18.23 -8.57
N LYS A 155 -0.48 -18.06 -9.49
CA LYS A 155 0.71 -18.92 -9.61
C LYS A 155 1.52 -18.91 -8.31
N TRP A 156 2.10 -20.04 -7.94
CA TRP A 156 2.84 -20.24 -6.68
C TRP A 156 3.96 -19.21 -6.41
N TYR A 157 4.59 -18.68 -7.47
CA TYR A 157 5.63 -17.66 -7.36
C TYR A 157 5.09 -16.24 -7.15
N ASN A 158 3.81 -16.00 -7.39
CA ASN A 158 3.13 -14.77 -7.00
C ASN A 158 2.76 -14.90 -5.53
N LEU A 159 3.51 -14.21 -4.66
CA LEU A 159 3.22 -14.07 -3.24
C LEU A 159 1.70 -13.92 -2.98
N ARG A 160 1.23 -14.48 -1.85
CA ARG A 160 -0.18 -14.42 -1.42
C ARG A 160 -0.80 -13.03 -1.58
N ALA A 161 -2.06 -12.98 -1.96
CA ALA A 161 -2.89 -11.78 -2.08
C ALA A 161 -2.79 -10.95 -0.80
N MET A 162 -2.55 -9.65 -0.97
CA MET A 162 -2.38 -8.75 0.16
C MET A 162 -3.74 -8.50 0.79
N THR A 163 -3.86 -8.74 2.09
CA THR A 163 -5.12 -8.53 2.82
C THR A 163 -5.15 -7.28 3.67
N LYS A 164 -3.98 -6.68 3.93
CA LYS A 164 -3.80 -5.59 4.89
C LYS A 164 -3.18 -4.40 4.19
N PHE A 165 -3.75 -3.23 4.38
CA PHE A 165 -3.34 -1.99 3.72
C PHE A 165 -3.21 -0.87 4.73
N GLY A 166 -2.11 -0.13 4.63
CA GLY A 166 -1.77 1.04 5.42
C GLY A 166 -1.74 2.24 4.50
N VAL A 167 -2.90 2.87 4.32
CA VAL A 167 -3.00 4.15 3.65
C VAL A 167 -2.63 5.21 4.67
N GLN A 168 -1.50 5.87 4.45
CA GLN A 168 -1.06 6.98 5.27
C GLN A 168 -1.88 8.20 4.88
N GLU A 169 -2.40 8.95 5.84
CA GLU A 169 -2.99 10.24 5.49
C GLU A 169 -1.90 11.08 4.82
N ALA A 170 -2.23 11.64 3.66
CA ALA A 170 -1.40 12.65 3.04
C ALA A 170 -1.42 13.81 4.02
N GLY A 171 -0.44 13.83 4.94
CA GLY A 171 -0.33 14.90 5.92
C GLY A 171 -0.34 16.18 5.14
N ILE A 172 -1.40 16.96 5.33
CA ILE A 172 -1.71 18.26 4.74
C ILE A 172 -0.60 18.67 3.79
N GLU A 173 -0.78 18.41 2.50
CA GLU A 173 0.13 18.89 1.48
C GLU A 173 0.41 20.36 1.81
N LYS A 174 1.64 20.69 2.22
CA LYS A 174 1.99 22.06 2.64
C LYS A 174 1.45 22.96 1.54
N LYS A 175 0.48 23.84 1.89
CA LYS A 175 -0.18 24.74 0.94
C LYS A 175 0.86 25.21 -0.07
N LYS A 176 0.72 24.81 -1.34
CA LYS A 176 1.66 25.23 -2.40
C LYS A 176 1.74 26.77 -2.31
N PRO A 177 2.95 27.35 -2.32
CA PRO A 177 3.09 28.80 -2.28
C PRO A 177 2.23 29.41 -3.40
N LYS A 178 1.43 30.41 -3.01
CA LYS A 178 0.41 31.09 -3.81
C LYS A 178 1.02 31.49 -5.17
N GLY A 179 0.69 30.76 -6.26
CA GLY A 179 1.17 31.10 -7.61
C GLY A 179 1.50 29.93 -8.55
N LYS A 180 1.78 28.72 -8.05
CA LYS A 180 2.01 27.55 -8.93
C LYS A 180 0.76 26.68 -9.02
N LYS A 181 -0.05 26.86 -10.09
CA LYS A 181 -1.03 25.86 -10.54
C LYS A 181 -0.29 24.64 -11.11
N GLY A 182 0.36 23.86 -10.23
CA GLY A 182 0.74 22.51 -10.62
C GLY A 182 -0.55 21.75 -10.91
N LYS A 183 -0.65 21.11 -12.07
CA LYS A 183 -1.74 20.15 -12.36
C LYS A 183 -1.91 19.27 -11.13
N ASP A 184 -3.10 19.27 -10.55
CA ASP A 184 -3.41 18.33 -9.47
C ASP A 184 -3.49 16.95 -10.12
N LEU A 185 -2.35 16.26 -10.20
CA LEU A 185 -2.22 14.96 -10.86
C LEU A 185 -2.91 13.86 -10.06
N THR A 186 -3.33 14.19 -8.83
CA THR A 186 -4.06 13.37 -7.89
C THR A 186 -5.41 13.98 -7.63
N GLU A 187 -6.47 13.22 -7.90
CA GLU A 187 -7.84 13.61 -7.55
C GLU A 187 -8.10 13.27 -6.08
N ALA A 188 -7.34 13.92 -5.18
CA ALA A 188 -7.28 13.57 -3.76
C ALA A 188 -8.65 13.62 -3.07
N TRP A 189 -9.52 14.55 -3.50
CA TRP A 189 -10.89 14.68 -3.01
C TRP A 189 -11.72 13.41 -3.27
N ILE A 190 -11.42 12.64 -4.32
CA ILE A 190 -12.10 11.36 -4.62
C ILE A 190 -11.77 10.34 -3.53
N TRP A 191 -10.51 10.29 -3.09
CA TRP A 191 -10.11 9.40 -2.01
C TRP A 191 -10.82 9.76 -0.69
N ASP A 192 -10.98 11.05 -0.38
CA ASP A 192 -11.71 11.50 0.81
C ASP A 192 -13.19 11.08 0.76
N ALA A 193 -13.83 11.20 -0.42
CA ALA A 193 -15.20 10.73 -0.63
C ALA A 193 -15.33 9.21 -0.50
N VAL A 194 -14.38 8.45 -1.05
CA VAL A 194 -14.31 6.98 -0.94
C VAL A 194 -14.14 6.57 0.53
N LYS A 195 -13.20 7.21 1.25
CA LYS A 195 -12.95 6.96 2.67
C LYS A 195 -14.22 7.18 3.50
N SER A 196 -14.89 8.32 3.31
CA SER A 196 -16.15 8.63 4.02
C SER A 196 -17.23 7.56 3.79
N LYS A 197 -17.36 7.04 2.57
CA LYS A 197 -18.32 5.96 2.25
C LYS A 197 -17.95 4.64 2.93
N ILE A 198 -16.68 4.27 2.92
CA ILE A 198 -16.19 3.04 3.56
C ILE A 198 -16.46 3.10 5.06
N GLU A 199 -16.19 4.24 5.70
CA GLU A 199 -16.45 4.45 7.13
C GLU A 199 -17.96 4.37 7.44
N LYS A 200 -18.81 5.05 6.66
CA LYS A 200 -20.27 4.98 6.83
C LYS A 200 -20.81 3.57 6.70
N ARG A 201 -20.36 2.80 5.70
CA ARG A 201 -20.74 1.39 5.54
C ARG A 201 -20.29 0.55 6.74
N ALA A 202 -19.06 0.74 7.21
CA ALA A 202 -18.53 0.00 8.34
C ALA A 202 -19.27 0.32 9.65
N VAL A 203 -19.83 1.53 9.81
CA VAL A 203 -20.72 1.87 10.92
C VAL A 203 -22.08 1.17 10.76
N ALA A 204 -22.65 1.18 9.56
CA ALA A 204 -23.92 0.53 9.27
C ALA A 204 -23.88 -1.00 9.50
N GLU A 205 -22.81 -1.67 9.04
CA GLU A 205 -22.60 -3.12 9.26
C GLU A 205 -22.39 -3.50 10.74
N LYS A 206 -21.95 -2.57 11.58
CA LYS A 206 -21.82 -2.80 13.03
C LYS A 206 -23.13 -2.58 13.80
N ALA A 207 -24.09 -1.88 13.20
CA ALA A 207 -25.36 -1.54 13.81
C ALA A 207 -26.47 -2.57 13.48
N SER A 208 -26.23 -3.45 12.50
CA SER A 208 -27.06 -4.62 12.16
C SER A 208 -26.60 -5.86 12.91
#